data_AF-A0A941W296-F1
#
_entry.id   AF-A0A941W296-F1
#
_cell.length_a   1.000
_cell.length_b   1.000
_cell.length_c   1.000
_cell.angle_alpha   90.00
_cell.angle_beta   90.00
_cell.angle_gamma   90.00
#
_symmetry.space_group_name_H-M   'P 1'
#
loop_
_entity.id
_entity.type
_entity.pdbx_description
1 polymer ?
#
loop_
_entity_poly.entity_id
_entity_poly.type
_entity_poly.pdbx_seq_one_letter_code
_entity_poly.pdbx_strand_id
1 'polypeptide(L)' 'MGIVSVRFNKEEEKILKKLSNHFHADKSTLIKKSLLELYENMVDLKVVKSFEAKEKKGKVSFVTANNIIAD' A
#
# COMPACT_ATOMS: atom_id res chain seq x y z
N MET A 1 18.83 -14.80 -3.85
CA MET A 1 17.49 -14.57 -4.47
C MET A 1 16.64 -15.80 -4.22
N GLY A 2 15.48 -15.65 -3.59
CA GLY A 2 14.51 -16.74 -3.42
C GLY A 2 13.64 -16.91 -4.66
N ILE A 3 13.34 -18.15 -5.04
CA ILE A 3 12.40 -18.47 -6.12
C ILE A 3 11.08 -18.86 -5.48
N VAL A 4 10.00 -18.20 -5.89
CA VAL A 4 8.63 -18.52 -5.46
C VAL A 4 7.82 -18.87 -6.70
N SER A 5 7.17 -20.03 -6.69
CA SER A 5 6.26 -20.45 -7.76
C SER A 5 4.83 -20.12 -7.37
N VAL A 6 4.13 -19.37 -8.21
CA VAL A 6 2.73 -18.96 -8.01
C VAL A 6 1.90 -19.48 -9.18
N ARG A 7 0.81 -20.19 -8.88
CA ARG A 7 -0.11 -20.69 -9.90
C ARG A 7 -1.19 -19.65 -10.16
N PHE A 8 -1.42 -19.33 -11.42
CA PHE A 8 -2.49 -18.45 -11.87
C PHE A 8 -3.57 -19.24 -12.61
N ASN A 9 -4.82 -18.79 -12.51
CA ASN A 9 -5.89 -19.22 -13.40
C ASN A 9 -5.86 -18.43 -14.72
N LYS A 10 -6.71 -18.82 -15.67
CA LYS A 10 -6.76 -18.21 -17.02
C LYS A 10 -7.12 -16.72 -17.00
N GLU A 11 -7.99 -16.29 -16.09
CA GLU A 11 -8.42 -14.90 -16.00
C GLU A 11 -7.34 -14.03 -15.33
N GLU A 12 -6.74 -14.51 -14.25
CA GLU A 12 -5.61 -13.85 -13.60
C GLU A 12 -4.42 -13.68 -14.56
N GLU A 13 -4.16 -14.68 -15.40
CA GLU A 13 -3.10 -14.58 -16.40
C GLU A 13 -3.39 -13.50 -17.45
N LYS A 14 -4.65 -13.36 -17.89
CA LYS A 14 -5.06 -12.26 -18.79
C LYS A 14 -4.85 -10.91 -18.12
N ILE A 15 -5.22 -10.77 -16.85
CA ILE A 15 -5.03 -9.54 -16.07
C ILE A 15 -3.54 -9.21 -15.98
N LEU A 16 -2.72 -10.18 -15.57
CA LEU A 16 -1.28 -10.01 -15.44
C LEU A 16 -0.61 -9.64 -16.77
N LYS A 17 -1.06 -10.22 -17.88
CA LYS A 17 -0.57 -9.87 -19.22
C LYS A 17 -0.96 -8.44 -19.62
N LYS A 18 -2.19 -8.00 -19.34
CA LYS A 18 -2.62 -6.62 -19.56
C LYS A 18 -1.79 -5.63 -18.75
N LEU A 19 -1.55 -5.93 -17.47
CA LEU A 19 -0.74 -5.10 -16.59
C LEU A 19 0.72 -5.05 -17.07
N SER A 20 1.29 -6.18 -17.45
CA SER A 20 2.67 -6.26 -17.99
C SER A 20 2.82 -5.41 -19.26
N ASN A 21 1.84 -5.45 -20.15
CA ASN A 21 1.83 -4.62 -21.36
C ASN A 21 1.68 -3.13 -21.04
N HIS A 22 0.78 -2.77 -20.11
CA HIS A 22 0.50 -1.38 -19.76
C HIS A 22 1.68 -0.71 -19.04
N PHE A 23 2.30 -1.42 -18.10
CA PHE A 23 3.42 -0.90 -17.30
C PHE A 23 4.79 -1.20 -17.90
N HIS A 24 4.85 -1.87 -19.06
CA HIS A 24 6.09 -2.29 -19.72
C HIS A 24 7.08 -2.99 -18.78
N ALA A 25 6.54 -3.79 -17.86
CA ALA A 25 7.30 -4.46 -16.80
C ALA A 25 7.08 -5.96 -16.85
N ASP A 26 8.09 -6.73 -16.45
CA ASP A 26 7.97 -8.17 -16.35
C ASP A 26 7.04 -8.58 -15.20
N LYS A 27 6.50 -9.81 -15.29
CA LYS A 27 5.55 -10.35 -14.32
C LYS A 27 6.09 -10.35 -12.90
N SER A 28 7.38 -10.65 -12.71
CA SER A 28 8.00 -10.72 -11.38
C SER A 28 8.14 -9.33 -10.75
N THR A 29 8.47 -8.32 -11.55
CA THR A 29 8.51 -6.93 -11.10
C THR A 29 7.14 -6.43 -10.67
N LEU A 30 6.09 -6.74 -11.44
CA LEU A 30 4.72 -6.40 -11.05
C LEU A 30 4.28 -7.08 -9.76
N ILE A 31 4.56 -8.37 -9.59
CA ILE A 31 4.23 -9.10 -8.36
C ILE A 31 4.95 -8.48 -7.15
N LYS A 32 6.24 -8.15 -7.27
CA LYS A 32 7.01 -7.50 -6.19
C LYS A 32 6.44 -6.13 -5.85
N LYS A 33 6.09 -5.34 -6.87
CA LYS A 33 5.48 -4.03 -6.69
C LYS A 33 4.15 -4.14 -5.94
N SER A 34 3.26 -5.03 -6.37
CA SER A 34 1.99 -5.25 -5.67
C SER A 34 2.18 -5.76 -4.24
N LEU A 35 3.17 -6.60 -3.97
CA LEU A 35 3.47 -7.02 -2.58
C LEU A 35 3.84 -5.84 -1.68
N LEU A 36 4.66 -4.91 -2.19
CA LEU A 36 5.03 -3.70 -1.45
C LEU A 36 3.83 -2.79 -1.24
N GLU A 37 3.06 -2.51 -2.29
CA GLU A 37 1.85 -1.68 -2.20
C GLU A 37 0.82 -2.25 -1.22
N LEU A 38 0.62 -3.57 -1.21
CA LEU A 38 -0.27 -4.23 -0.25
C LEU A 38 0.24 -4.10 1.19
N TYR A 39 1.56 -4.20 1.40
CA TYR A 39 2.16 -4.03 2.72
C TYR A 39 2.03 -2.58 3.22
N GLU A 40 2.32 -1.60 2.37
CA GLU A 40 2.16 -0.17 2.67
C GLU A 40 0.72 0.14 3.06
N ASN A 41 -0.25 -0.31 2.25
CA ASN A 41 -1.68 -0.15 2.56
C ASN A 41 -2.07 -0.72 3.93
N MET A 42 -1.53 -1.89 4.29
CA MET A 42 -1.79 -2.50 5.60
C MET A 42 -1.23 -1.65 6.75
N VAL A 43 -0.01 -1.13 6.59
CA VAL A 43 0.65 -0.28 7.60
C VAL A 43 -0.10 1.04 7.74
N ASP A 44 -0.42 1.70 6.63
CA ASP A 44 -1.13 2.97 6.62
C ASP A 44 -2.51 2.85 7.28
N LEU A 45 -3.26 1.80 6.95
CA LEU A 45 -4.55 1.51 7.58
C LEU A 45 -4.41 1.32 9.10
N LYS A 46 -3.33 0.70 9.56
CA LYS A 46 -3.06 0.54 11.00
C LYS A 46 -2.83 1.89 11.67
N VAL A 47 -2.08 2.79 11.03
CA VAL A 47 -1.85 4.15 11.53
C VAL A 47 -3.16 4.92 11.60
N VAL A 48 -3.95 4.94 10.53
CA VAL A 48 -5.26 5.61 10.47
C VAL A 48 -6.19 5.11 11.58
N LYS A 49 -6.37 3.78 11.69
CA LYS A 49 -7.22 3.20 12.74
C LYS A 49 -6.73 3.54 14.14
N SER A 50 -5.41 3.59 14.34
CA SER A 50 -4.84 3.97 15.64
C SER A 50 -5.14 5.43 15.99
N PHE A 51 -5.13 6.32 14.99
CA PHE A 51 -5.49 7.73 15.16
C PHE A 51 -6.99 7.87 15.47
N GLU A 52 -7.86 7.26 14.67
CA GLU A 52 -9.32 7.28 14.89
C GLU A 52 -9.69 6.73 16.27
N ALA A 53 -9.00 5.69 16.74
CA ALA A 53 -9.22 5.16 18.08
C ALA A 53 -8.76 6.11 19.20
N LYS A 54 -7.72 6.92 18.98
CA LYS A 54 -7.29 7.97 19.93
C LYS A 54 -8.22 9.18 19.90
N GLU A 55 -8.71 9.55 18.71
CA GLU A 55 -9.68 10.62 18.51
C GLU A 55 -11.00 10.32 19.22
N LYS A 56 -11.54 9.10 19.03
CA LYS A 56 -12.74 8.63 19.76
C LYS A 56 -12.58 8.65 21.28
N LYS A 57 -11.35 8.56 21.78
CA LYS A 57 -11.02 8.64 23.22
C LYS A 57 -10.73 10.07 23.69
N GLY A 58 -10.81 11.07 22.82
CA GLY A 58 -10.51 12.47 23.12
C GLY A 58 -9.04 12.75 23.41
N LYS A 59 -8.11 11.88 22.99
CA LYS A 59 -6.67 11.97 23.32
C LYS A 59 -5.81 12.49 22.17
N VAL A 60 -6.41 13.21 21.21
CA VAL A 60 -5.69 13.80 20.07
C VAL A 60 -5.61 15.32 20.25
N SER A 61 -4.42 15.86 20.03
CA SER A 61 -4.14 17.29 20.04
C SER A 61 -3.88 17.76 18.62
N PHE A 62 -4.63 18.75 18.16
CA PHE A 62 -4.42 19.38 16.86
C PHE A 62 -3.53 20.60 17.02
N VAL A 63 -2.57 20.77 16.11
CA VAL A 63 -1.76 21.99 16.00
C VAL A 63 -2.29 22.83 14.85
N THR A 64 -2.34 24.14 15.03
CA THR A 64 -2.77 25.09 13.98
C THR A 64 -1.60 25.44 13.08
N ALA A 65 -1.88 25.90 11.85
CA ALA A 65 -0.85 26.29 10.88
C ALA A 65 0.13 27.34 11.44
N ASN A 66 -0.36 28.28 12.25
CA ASN A 66 0.48 29.29 12.90
C ASN A 66 1.51 28.70 13.87
N ASN A 67 1.23 27.53 14.48
CA ASN A 67 2.19 26.84 15.35
C ASN A 67 3.28 26.10 14.56
N ILE A 68 3.06 25.84 13.26
CA ILE A 68 4.01 25.11 12.40
C ILE A 68 4.96 26.09 11.67
N ILE A 69 4.48 27.29 11.34
CA ILE A 69 5.22 28.29 10.57
C ILE A 69 6.15 29.13 11.46
N ALA A 70 5.97 29.08 12.78
CA ALA A 70 6.70 29.91 13.75
C ALA A 70 7.99 29.26 14.32
N ASP A 71 8.40 28.09 13.82
CA ASP A 71 9.70 27.43 14.11
C ASP A 71 10.72 27.72 13.01
#